data_AF-A0A8H7TW48-F1
#
_entry.id   AF-A0A8H7TW48-F1
#
_cell.length_a   1.000
_cell.length_b   1.000
_cell.length_c   1.000
_cell.angle_alpha   90.00
_cell.angle_beta   90.00
_cell.angle_gamma   90.00
#
_symmetry.space_group_name_H-M   'P 1'
#
loop_
_entity.id
_entity.type
_entity.pdbx_description
1 polymer ?
#
loop_
_entity_poly.entity_id
_entity_poly.type
_entity_poly.pdbx_seq_one_letter_code
_entity_poly.pdbx_strand_id
1 'polypeptide(L)'
;MATLSFKPRRSPYSTNGSQQTFFLHPGYPDGHNILFVLSTVDSGGIHHETARIACAVLANSRWDGFLTTTRDGEAISQGRDEILANQQYYFRIQDDEQYPIIPSFDNFLCPTTLPDSWAAISPLIEPTAMDDVRNRDQTCRITASLVPNEIAHIIPQAQSEWWQSNSMIAYTANPELSTDTRCAENAILLRRDLHKLWDDHRFAIVPKAGKWVIHVLWKNPSEELEKKYHNLELQPLSGVARHFLFCRFALAILSKSIFLNQNATRKLVTLDSEATPHVRSMSANEYRRLFSPARRANSRSQSPQKRQRSAQDNDEAIDEEEPVSGSGSGEEEERGRRRRRSWLYVDTLSSHDAPEWHPGPDGYTGRKRQKLHTPPKSNSLAIS
;
A
#
# COMPACT_ATOMS: atom_id res chain seq x y z
N MET A 1 9.99 -16.46 -34.92
CA MET A 1 9.24 -16.42 -33.65
C MET A 1 10.25 -16.49 -32.52
N ALA A 2 10.44 -15.41 -31.76
CA ALA A 2 11.32 -15.43 -30.60
C ALA A 2 10.66 -16.26 -29.49
N THR A 3 11.25 -17.41 -29.16
CA THR A 3 10.81 -18.27 -28.06
C THR A 3 10.98 -17.53 -26.74
N LEU A 4 9.87 -17.12 -26.14
CA LEU A 4 9.83 -16.57 -24.78
C LEU A 4 10.26 -17.66 -23.79
N SER A 5 11.51 -17.62 -23.34
CA SER A 5 12.07 -18.53 -22.33
C SER A 5 11.50 -18.19 -20.95
N PHE A 6 10.33 -18.73 -20.62
CA PHE A 6 9.76 -18.61 -19.27
C PHE A 6 10.55 -19.45 -18.26
N LYS A 7 10.73 -18.93 -17.05
CA LYS A 7 11.38 -19.66 -15.95
C LYS A 7 10.51 -20.84 -15.48
N PRO A 8 11.09 -21.99 -15.11
CA PRO A 8 10.35 -23.15 -14.62
C PRO A 8 9.58 -22.86 -13.32
N ARG A 9 8.55 -23.68 -13.03
CA ARG A 9 7.82 -23.61 -11.74
C ARG A 9 8.79 -23.83 -10.58
N ARG A 10 8.91 -22.82 -9.72
CA ARG A 10 9.82 -22.82 -8.56
C ARG A 10 9.27 -23.67 -7.41
N SER A 11 10.16 -24.29 -6.66
CA SER A 11 9.86 -24.82 -5.33
C SER A 11 9.46 -23.70 -4.36
N PRO A 12 8.58 -23.96 -3.37
CA PRO A 12 8.24 -22.98 -2.35
C PRO A 12 9.48 -22.42 -1.65
N TYR A 13 9.45 -21.13 -1.32
CA TYR A 13 10.48 -20.50 -0.51
C TYR A 13 10.42 -21.06 0.92
N SER A 14 11.57 -21.50 1.45
CA SER A 14 11.65 -22.05 2.80
C SER A 14 11.47 -20.94 3.83
N THR A 15 10.44 -21.04 4.65
CA THR A 15 10.17 -20.11 5.75
C THR A 15 10.47 -20.78 7.08
N ASN A 16 11.57 -20.40 7.73
CA ASN A 16 11.78 -20.75 9.15
C ASN A 16 10.97 -19.74 9.97
N GLY A 17 9.71 -20.06 10.29
CA GLY A 17 8.78 -19.29 11.14
C GLY A 17 9.02 -17.77 11.17
N SER A 18 8.28 -17.00 10.35
CA SER A 18 8.54 -15.56 10.17
C SER A 18 8.57 -14.79 11.50
N GLN A 19 9.73 -14.22 11.87
CA GLN A 19 9.87 -13.30 12.98
C GLN A 19 9.75 -11.85 12.49
N GLN A 20 9.85 -10.89 13.40
CA GLN A 20 9.81 -9.46 13.07
C GLN A 20 11.14 -8.81 13.46
N THR A 21 11.61 -7.90 12.60
CA THR A 21 12.76 -7.03 12.89
C THR A 21 12.28 -5.60 13.07
N PHE A 22 12.72 -4.98 14.15
CA PHE A 22 12.43 -3.60 14.53
C PHE A 22 13.55 -2.70 14.03
N PHE A 23 13.16 -1.61 13.35
CA PHE A 23 14.08 -0.57 12.95
C PHE A 23 13.86 0.66 13.82
N LEU A 24 14.93 1.15 14.42
CA LEU A 24 14.90 2.11 15.52
C LEU A 24 15.65 3.39 15.13
N HIS A 25 15.22 4.49 15.74
CA HIS A 25 15.85 5.79 15.63
C HIS A 25 16.78 6.03 16.84
N PRO A 26 18.06 6.39 16.64
CA PRO A 26 19.03 6.54 17.74
C PRO A 26 18.76 7.73 18.67
N GLY A 27 18.27 8.86 18.15
CA GLY A 27 17.99 10.07 18.93
C GLY A 27 16.69 10.11 19.74
N TYR A 28 15.94 9.01 19.86
CA TYR A 28 14.70 8.97 20.65
C TYR A 28 14.76 7.94 21.78
N PRO A 29 14.09 8.17 22.93
CA PRO A 29 14.07 7.21 24.04
C PRO A 29 13.50 5.85 23.62
N ASP A 30 13.92 4.80 24.34
CA ASP A 30 13.37 3.46 24.13
C ASP A 30 11.85 3.44 24.35
N GLY A 31 11.14 2.63 23.57
CA GLY A 31 9.67 2.61 23.51
C GLY A 31 9.06 3.74 22.66
N HIS A 32 9.86 4.75 22.30
CA HIS A 32 9.45 5.85 21.42
C HIS A 32 10.36 6.00 20.20
N ASN A 33 11.25 5.05 19.92
CA ASN A 33 12.21 5.12 18.83
C ASN A 33 11.88 4.23 17.63
N ILE A 34 10.76 3.51 17.63
CA ILE A 34 10.49 2.56 16.55
C ILE A 34 10.08 3.32 15.28
N LEU A 35 10.84 3.15 14.20
CA LEU A 35 10.50 3.68 12.88
C LEU A 35 9.38 2.84 12.26
N PHE A 36 9.66 1.54 12.08
CA PHE A 36 8.75 0.56 11.50
C PHE A 36 9.23 -0.86 11.85
N VAL A 37 8.40 -1.84 11.48
CA VAL A 37 8.67 -3.27 11.70
C VAL A 37 8.50 -4.01 10.37
N LEU A 38 9.49 -4.81 9.98
CA LEU A 38 9.45 -5.67 8.79
C LEU A 38 9.50 -7.14 9.19
N SER A 39 9.02 -7.99 8.27
CA SER A 39 9.00 -9.44 8.47
C SER A 39 10.32 -10.06 8.00
N THR A 40 10.86 -10.99 8.78
CA THR A 40 12.14 -11.67 8.51
C THR A 40 11.93 -12.90 7.62
N VAL A 41 11.57 -12.65 6.38
CA VAL A 41 11.21 -13.73 5.44
C VAL A 41 12.45 -14.26 4.72
N ASP A 42 13.61 -13.56 4.77
CA ASP A 42 14.85 -14.00 4.14
C ASP A 42 15.57 -15.05 5.02
N SER A 43 15.08 -16.30 5.03
CA SER A 43 15.67 -17.41 5.83
C SER A 43 15.79 -17.11 7.34
N GLY A 44 14.83 -16.35 7.89
CA GLY A 44 14.83 -15.93 9.29
C GLY A 44 15.51 -14.58 9.54
N GLY A 45 15.98 -13.89 8.50
CA GLY A 45 16.48 -12.52 8.58
C GLY A 45 15.85 -11.60 7.54
N ILE A 46 16.52 -10.47 7.27
CA ILE A 46 16.11 -9.49 6.28
C ILE A 46 17.31 -9.05 5.42
N HIS A 47 17.08 -8.91 4.11
CA HIS A 47 18.10 -8.39 3.20
C HIS A 47 18.59 -6.98 3.61
N HIS A 48 19.90 -6.84 3.80
CA HIS A 48 20.54 -5.66 4.37
C HIS A 48 20.19 -4.38 3.60
N GLU A 49 20.46 -4.32 2.29
CA GLU A 49 20.23 -3.10 1.51
C GLU A 49 18.75 -2.72 1.45
N THR A 50 17.84 -3.70 1.40
CA THR A 50 16.39 -3.41 1.44
C THR A 50 16.00 -2.75 2.76
N ALA A 51 16.51 -3.26 3.87
CA ALA A 51 16.28 -2.68 5.19
C ALA A 51 16.87 -1.27 5.31
N ARG A 52 18.12 -1.08 4.86
CA ARG A 52 18.82 0.21 4.90
C ARG A 52 18.10 1.28 4.08
N ILE A 53 17.69 0.95 2.85
CA ILE A 53 16.95 1.89 1.99
C ILE A 53 15.55 2.18 2.56
N ALA A 54 14.87 1.22 3.19
CA ALA A 54 13.61 1.48 3.89
C ALA A 54 13.78 2.51 5.02
N CYS A 55 14.86 2.41 5.81
CA CYS A 55 15.17 3.42 6.82
C CYS A 55 15.50 4.79 6.20
N ALA A 56 16.32 4.80 5.14
CA ALA A 56 16.73 6.03 4.47
C ALA A 56 15.54 6.78 3.85
N VAL A 57 14.52 6.08 3.34
CA VAL A 57 13.25 6.69 2.87
C VAL A 57 12.60 7.52 3.98
N LEU A 58 12.48 6.97 5.19
CA LEU A 58 11.92 7.68 6.33
C LEU A 58 12.80 8.82 6.80
N ALA A 59 14.12 8.67 6.66
CA ALA A 59 15.10 9.70 6.96
C ALA A 59 15.29 10.73 5.83
N ASN A 60 14.24 11.00 5.03
CA ASN A 60 14.29 11.97 3.93
C ASN A 60 15.38 11.66 2.88
N SER A 61 15.41 10.41 2.40
CA SER A 61 16.32 9.96 1.34
C SER A 61 17.82 10.10 1.69
N ARG A 62 18.17 9.98 2.98
CA ARG A 62 19.55 10.01 3.47
C ARG A 62 20.27 8.69 3.20
N TRP A 63 20.79 8.54 1.98
CA TRP A 63 21.50 7.33 1.51
C TRP A 63 22.84 7.10 2.20
N ASP A 64 23.37 8.10 2.88
CA ASP A 64 24.58 8.06 3.71
C ASP A 64 24.37 7.33 5.05
N GLY A 65 23.12 7.05 5.43
CA GLY A 65 22.82 6.31 6.66
C GLY A 65 23.15 4.80 6.59
N PHE A 66 23.44 4.25 7.76
CA PHE A 66 23.88 2.87 7.96
C PHE A 66 23.15 2.20 9.14
N LEU A 67 23.14 0.87 9.18
CA LEU A 67 22.53 0.10 10.25
C LEU A 67 23.56 -0.31 11.31
N THR A 68 23.11 -0.39 12.56
CA THR A 68 23.91 -0.73 13.73
C THR A 68 23.09 -1.61 14.69
N THR A 69 23.75 -2.43 15.50
CA THR A 69 23.08 -3.33 16.46
C THR A 69 22.83 -2.69 17.83
N THR A 70 23.55 -1.62 18.13
CA THR A 70 23.36 -0.79 19.34
C THR A 70 23.15 0.66 18.94
N ARG A 71 22.61 1.47 19.85
CA ARG A 71 22.25 2.87 19.58
C ARG A 71 23.42 3.74 19.08
N ASP A 72 24.61 3.46 19.61
CA ASP A 72 25.86 4.19 19.44
C ASP A 72 26.97 3.33 18.80
N GLY A 73 26.65 2.11 18.39
CA GLY A 73 27.63 1.14 17.88
C GLY A 73 28.12 1.41 16.47
N GLU A 74 29.09 0.61 16.06
CA GLU A 74 29.68 0.68 14.73
C GLU A 74 28.70 0.17 13.64
N ALA A 75 28.97 0.59 12.40
CA ALA A 75 28.28 0.09 11.23
C ALA A 75 28.39 -1.43 11.14
N ILE A 76 27.29 -2.08 10.79
CA ILE A 76 27.23 -3.51 10.48
C ILE A 76 28.24 -3.83 9.37
N SER A 77 29.05 -4.86 9.59
CA SER A 77 30.10 -5.30 8.66
C SER A 77 29.58 -6.15 7.49
N GLN A 78 28.41 -6.77 7.64
CA GLN A 78 27.74 -7.55 6.61
C GLN A 78 27.54 -6.73 5.33
N GLY A 79 27.82 -7.35 4.19
CA GLY A 79 27.63 -6.73 2.87
C GLY A 79 26.18 -6.32 2.58
N ARG A 80 25.99 -5.47 1.56
CA ARG A 80 24.68 -4.94 1.15
C ARG A 80 23.69 -6.03 0.72
N ASP A 81 24.18 -7.12 0.12
CA ASP A 81 23.35 -8.25 -0.32
C ASP A 81 23.22 -9.37 0.73
N GLU A 82 23.82 -9.20 1.92
CA GLU A 82 23.74 -10.18 3.00
C GLU A 82 22.42 -10.09 3.79
N ILE A 83 22.17 -11.15 4.58
CA ILE A 83 20.98 -11.27 5.41
C ILE A 83 21.30 -10.89 6.85
N LEU A 84 20.55 -9.92 7.36
CA LEU A 84 20.61 -9.45 8.73
C LEU A 84 19.70 -10.29 9.63
N ALA A 85 20.27 -10.95 10.64
CA ALA A 85 19.56 -11.94 11.47
C ALA A 85 19.04 -11.41 12.82
N ASN A 86 19.56 -10.28 13.31
CA ASN A 86 19.10 -9.70 14.58
C ASN A 86 17.66 -9.17 14.48
N GLN A 87 17.00 -9.11 15.63
CA GLN A 87 15.63 -8.64 15.76
C GLN A 87 15.52 -7.12 15.82
N GLN A 88 16.61 -6.39 16.06
CA GLN A 88 16.58 -4.94 16.20
C GLN A 88 17.82 -4.31 15.57
N TYR A 89 17.60 -3.17 14.91
CA TYR A 89 18.67 -2.35 14.34
C TYR A 89 18.36 -0.87 14.53
N TYR A 90 19.39 -0.07 14.78
CA TYR A 90 19.31 1.39 14.74
C TYR A 90 19.81 1.88 13.38
N PHE A 91 19.04 2.75 12.73
CA PHE A 91 19.50 3.47 11.54
C PHE A 91 20.19 4.75 11.99
N ARG A 92 21.49 4.87 11.69
CA ARG A 92 22.31 6.01 12.08
C ARG A 92 22.70 6.82 10.86
N ILE A 93 22.85 8.11 11.10
CA ILE A 93 23.42 9.08 10.17
C ILE A 93 24.59 9.72 10.90
N GLN A 94 25.73 9.81 10.24
CA GLN A 94 26.91 10.41 10.82
C GLN A 94 26.63 11.88 11.17
N ASP A 95 27.03 12.30 12.37
CA ASP A 95 26.88 13.66 12.90
C ASP A 95 25.43 14.19 13.02
N ASP A 96 24.40 13.34 12.90
CA ASP A 96 22.99 13.71 13.13
C ASP A 96 22.27 12.61 13.93
N GLU A 97 22.43 12.67 15.26
CA GLU A 97 21.87 11.68 16.18
C GLU A 97 20.34 11.70 16.22
N GLN A 98 19.73 12.85 15.96
CA GLN A 98 18.29 13.05 15.93
C GLN A 98 17.86 13.67 14.60
N TYR A 99 18.09 12.93 13.52
CA TYR A 99 17.70 13.32 12.16
C TYR A 99 16.17 13.44 12.01
N PRO A 100 15.68 14.30 11.07
CA PRO A 100 14.25 14.48 10.87
C PRO A 100 13.63 13.31 10.11
N ILE A 101 12.35 13.02 10.38
CA ILE A 101 11.58 11.94 9.73
C ILE A 101 10.50 12.50 8.80
N ILE A 102 10.33 11.85 7.64
CA ILE A 102 9.21 12.08 6.72
C ILE A 102 7.93 11.48 7.33
N PRO A 103 6.91 12.29 7.63
CA PRO A 103 5.72 11.84 8.35
C PRO A 103 4.73 11.06 7.47
N SER A 104 4.75 11.26 6.14
CA SER A 104 3.83 10.62 5.20
C SER A 104 4.35 10.70 3.77
N PHE A 105 3.73 9.95 2.85
CA PHE A 105 4.05 10.04 1.42
C PHE A 105 3.76 11.42 0.83
N ASP A 106 2.74 12.13 1.32
CA ASP A 106 2.43 13.49 0.87
C ASP A 106 3.57 14.48 1.22
N ASN A 107 4.45 14.14 2.17
CA ASN A 107 5.62 14.93 2.57
C ASN A 107 6.94 14.38 2.04
N PHE A 108 6.89 13.27 1.30
CA PHE A 108 8.05 12.64 0.71
C PHE A 108 8.36 13.33 -0.62
N LEU A 109 9.60 13.77 -0.81
CA LEU A 109 10.06 14.25 -2.12
C LEU A 109 10.73 13.11 -2.87
N CYS A 110 10.37 12.94 -4.14
CA CYS A 110 11.04 12.01 -5.04
C CYS A 110 12.51 12.42 -5.14
N PRO A 111 13.46 11.53 -4.79
CA PRO A 111 14.87 11.85 -4.90
C PRO A 111 15.27 12.00 -6.36
N THR A 112 16.08 13.01 -6.66
CA THR A 112 16.69 13.21 -7.98
C THR A 112 17.72 12.13 -8.31
N THR A 113 18.39 11.61 -7.28
CA THR A 113 19.37 10.52 -7.38
C THR A 113 18.91 9.33 -6.55
N LEU A 114 18.67 8.21 -7.24
CA LEU A 114 18.39 6.92 -6.59
C LEU A 114 19.67 6.34 -5.96
N PRO A 115 19.55 5.53 -4.89
CA PRO A 115 20.69 4.77 -4.38
C PRO A 115 21.23 3.79 -5.42
N ASP A 116 22.52 3.46 -5.38
CA ASP A 116 23.19 2.62 -6.39
C ASP A 116 22.48 1.29 -6.65
N SER A 117 21.93 0.67 -5.60
CA SER A 117 21.17 -0.58 -5.67
C SER A 117 19.91 -0.48 -6.54
N TRP A 118 19.36 0.72 -6.69
CA TRP A 118 18.20 1.06 -7.54
C TRP A 118 18.58 1.79 -8.83
N ALA A 119 19.87 2.07 -9.05
CA ALA A 119 20.39 2.75 -10.24
C ALA A 119 21.45 1.88 -10.92
N ALA A 120 22.73 2.19 -10.72
CA ALA A 120 23.86 1.62 -11.44
C ALA A 120 23.99 0.09 -11.31
N ILE A 121 23.67 -0.46 -10.13
CA ILE A 121 23.82 -1.89 -9.82
C ILE A 121 22.48 -2.63 -10.00
N SER A 122 21.39 -1.90 -10.25
CA SER A 122 20.08 -2.51 -10.47
C SER A 122 20.03 -3.27 -11.81
N PRO A 123 19.19 -4.31 -11.91
CA PRO A 123 18.98 -5.00 -13.19
C PRO A 123 18.54 -4.03 -14.28
N LEU A 124 19.03 -4.26 -15.50
CA LEU A 124 18.65 -3.47 -16.66
C LEU A 124 17.14 -3.61 -16.93
N ILE A 125 16.48 -2.47 -17.12
CA ILE A 125 15.14 -2.38 -17.68
C ILE A 125 15.32 -1.79 -19.07
N GLU A 126 15.11 -2.61 -20.10
CA GLU A 126 15.29 -2.19 -21.48
C GLU A 126 14.29 -1.08 -21.84
N PRO A 127 14.70 -0.01 -22.54
CA PRO A 127 13.75 0.98 -23.03
C PRO A 127 12.79 0.34 -24.04
N THR A 128 11.58 0.90 -24.15
CA THR A 128 10.63 0.52 -25.20
C THR A 128 9.87 1.75 -25.68
N ALA A 129 9.51 1.75 -26.96
CA ALA A 129 8.60 2.75 -27.53
C ALA A 129 7.12 2.31 -27.44
N MET A 130 6.84 1.13 -26.89
CA MET A 130 5.48 0.61 -26.79
C MET A 130 4.74 1.21 -25.60
N ASP A 131 3.79 2.10 -25.90
CA ASP A 131 2.98 2.81 -24.91
C ASP A 131 1.76 1.99 -24.42
N ASP A 132 1.35 0.94 -25.15
CA ASP A 132 0.31 0.04 -24.66
C ASP A 132 0.88 -1.02 -23.72
N VAL A 133 0.57 -0.91 -22.42
CA VAL A 133 1.05 -1.81 -21.36
C VAL A 133 0.68 -3.27 -21.61
N ARG A 134 -0.49 -3.55 -22.20
CA ARG A 134 -0.95 -4.94 -22.45
C ARG A 134 -0.14 -5.60 -23.55
N ASN A 135 0.12 -4.88 -24.64
CA ASN A 135 0.94 -5.34 -25.76
C ASN A 135 2.41 -5.46 -25.35
N ARG A 136 2.89 -4.53 -24.51
CA ARG A 136 4.27 -4.51 -24.00
C ARG A 136 4.54 -5.71 -23.10
N ASP A 137 3.69 -5.92 -22.10
CA ASP A 137 3.94 -6.92 -21.07
C ASP A 137 3.41 -8.30 -21.46
N GLN A 138 2.26 -8.39 -22.15
CA GLN A 138 1.55 -9.60 -22.60
C GLN A 138 1.08 -10.56 -21.50
N THR A 139 1.89 -10.79 -20.47
CA THR A 139 1.62 -11.64 -19.31
C THR A 139 1.98 -10.93 -18.02
N CYS A 140 1.47 -11.44 -16.89
CA CYS A 140 1.77 -10.90 -15.57
C CYS A 140 3.30 -10.84 -15.33
N ARG A 141 3.82 -9.65 -15.01
CA ARG A 141 5.24 -9.42 -14.76
C ARG A 141 5.81 -10.11 -13.51
N ILE A 142 4.96 -10.70 -12.68
CA ILE A 142 5.38 -11.51 -11.52
C ILE A 142 5.29 -13.02 -11.83
N THR A 143 4.17 -13.48 -12.40
CA THR A 143 3.85 -14.92 -12.48
C THR A 143 3.85 -15.51 -13.88
N ALA A 144 4.05 -14.70 -14.92
CA ALA A 144 3.83 -15.06 -16.32
C ALA A 144 2.40 -15.56 -16.64
N SER A 145 1.43 -15.34 -15.76
CA SER A 145 0.02 -15.67 -16.00
C SER A 145 -0.52 -14.91 -17.21
N LEU A 146 -1.29 -15.57 -18.07
CA LEU A 146 -1.95 -14.95 -19.23
C LEU A 146 -3.26 -14.24 -18.86
N VAL A 147 -4.05 -14.83 -17.97
CA VAL A 147 -5.34 -14.28 -17.52
C VAL A 147 -5.70 -14.77 -16.10
N PRO A 148 -6.55 -14.06 -15.33
CA PRO A 148 -6.98 -12.68 -15.56
C PRO A 148 -5.93 -11.67 -15.05
N ASN A 149 -5.56 -10.71 -15.90
CA ASN A 149 -4.58 -9.67 -15.61
C ASN A 149 -5.17 -8.25 -15.73
N GLU A 150 -4.65 -7.34 -14.92
CA GLU A 150 -5.01 -5.92 -14.86
C GLU A 150 -3.77 -5.05 -15.04
N ILE A 151 -3.96 -3.86 -15.61
CA ILE A 151 -2.93 -2.82 -15.67
C ILE A 151 -2.83 -2.24 -14.25
N ALA A 152 -1.68 -2.44 -13.62
CA ALA A 152 -1.39 -1.94 -12.29
C ALA A 152 -0.49 -0.71 -12.39
N HIS A 153 -1.01 0.44 -11.95
CA HIS A 153 -0.19 1.65 -11.85
C HIS A 153 0.83 1.48 -10.73
N ILE A 154 2.08 1.80 -11.00
CA ILE A 154 3.19 1.71 -10.06
C ILE A 154 3.00 2.77 -8.98
N ILE A 155 2.88 4.04 -9.39
CA ILE A 155 2.40 5.13 -8.56
C ILE A 155 0.89 5.23 -8.76
N PRO A 156 0.07 4.93 -7.74
CA PRO A 156 -1.38 4.91 -7.89
C PRO A 156 -1.95 6.26 -8.29
N GLN A 157 -3.05 6.25 -9.05
CA GLN A 157 -3.75 7.47 -9.46
C GLN A 157 -4.20 8.33 -8.27
N ALA A 158 -4.46 7.72 -7.10
CA ALA A 158 -4.77 8.43 -5.86
C ALA A 158 -3.63 9.35 -5.37
N GLN A 159 -2.44 9.27 -5.96
CA GLN A 159 -1.27 10.10 -5.68
C GLN A 159 -1.00 11.12 -6.80
N SER A 160 -2.02 11.51 -7.58
CA SER A 160 -1.88 12.45 -8.69
C SER A 160 -1.37 13.84 -8.27
N GLU A 161 -1.79 14.35 -7.10
CA GLU A 161 -1.30 15.62 -6.55
C GLU A 161 0.20 15.51 -6.22
N TRP A 162 0.58 14.47 -5.48
CA TRP A 162 1.98 14.18 -5.17
C TRP A 162 2.84 14.03 -6.44
N TRP A 163 2.31 13.35 -7.46
CA TRP A 163 2.96 13.17 -8.76
C TRP A 163 3.27 14.52 -9.43
N GLN A 164 2.32 15.46 -9.41
CA GLN A 164 2.49 16.80 -9.98
C GLN A 164 3.51 17.61 -9.18
N SER A 165 3.41 17.63 -7.86
CA SER A 165 4.35 18.37 -6.99
C SER A 165 5.79 17.89 -7.12
N ASN A 166 5.99 16.60 -7.42
CA ASN A 166 7.32 16.02 -7.63
C ASN A 166 7.77 16.01 -9.09
N SER A 167 7.00 16.63 -10.00
CA SER A 167 7.32 16.69 -11.44
C SER A 167 7.68 15.33 -12.02
N MET A 168 6.95 14.28 -11.63
CA MET A 168 7.32 12.89 -11.95
C MET A 168 7.32 12.58 -13.46
N ILE A 169 6.68 13.44 -14.24
CA ILE A 169 6.72 13.47 -15.70
C ILE A 169 8.15 13.56 -16.28
N ALA A 170 9.10 14.16 -15.53
CA ALA A 170 10.48 14.27 -15.95
C ALA A 170 11.19 12.90 -16.08
N TYR A 171 10.59 11.84 -15.53
CA TYR A 171 11.12 10.47 -15.59
C TYR A 171 10.44 9.60 -16.67
N THR A 172 9.57 10.16 -17.50
CA THR A 172 9.01 9.45 -18.68
C THR A 172 9.90 9.64 -19.91
N ALA A 173 9.73 8.80 -20.93
CA ALA A 173 10.51 8.91 -22.15
C ALA A 173 10.15 10.18 -22.97
N ASN A 174 8.90 10.62 -22.88
CA ASN A 174 8.40 11.81 -23.57
C ASN A 174 7.67 12.76 -22.60
N PRO A 175 8.41 13.58 -21.83
CA PRO A 175 7.81 14.48 -20.84
C PRO A 175 6.82 15.50 -21.43
N GLU A 176 6.95 15.86 -22.70
CA GLU A 176 6.06 16.84 -23.36
C GLU A 176 4.69 16.27 -23.74
N LEU A 177 4.57 14.94 -23.85
CA LEU A 177 3.35 14.25 -24.34
C LEU A 177 2.59 13.53 -23.22
N SER A 178 3.29 13.13 -22.16
CA SER A 178 2.66 12.61 -20.95
C SER A 178 2.08 13.79 -20.16
N THR A 179 0.91 13.68 -19.55
CA THR A 179 0.37 14.77 -18.70
C THR A 179 -0.15 14.29 -17.35
N ASP A 180 -0.25 12.98 -17.14
CA ASP A 180 -0.74 12.41 -15.90
C ASP A 180 -0.11 11.05 -15.57
N THR A 181 -0.64 10.41 -14.54
CA THR A 181 -0.17 9.13 -14.00
C THR A 181 -0.42 7.94 -14.94
N ARG A 182 -1.12 8.10 -16.08
CA ARG A 182 -1.53 7.01 -16.99
C ARG A 182 -0.49 6.62 -18.04
N CYS A 183 0.71 7.19 -17.99
CA CYS A 183 1.81 6.79 -18.87
C CYS A 183 2.21 5.31 -18.67
N ALA A 184 2.66 4.66 -19.76
CA ALA A 184 3.05 3.25 -19.74
C ALA A 184 4.21 2.96 -18.79
N GLU A 185 5.13 3.92 -18.64
CA GLU A 185 6.29 3.81 -17.75
C GLU A 185 5.88 3.68 -16.28
N ASN A 186 4.71 4.22 -15.91
CA ASN A 186 4.09 4.13 -14.59
C ASN A 186 3.13 2.96 -14.44
N ALA A 187 3.20 1.93 -15.28
CA ALA A 187 2.33 0.77 -15.15
C ALA A 187 3.01 -0.53 -15.52
N ILE A 188 2.54 -1.63 -14.93
CA ILE A 188 2.90 -3.00 -15.31
C ILE A 188 1.66 -3.90 -15.29
N LEU A 189 1.66 -4.95 -16.11
CA LEU A 189 0.59 -5.94 -16.15
C LEU A 189 0.74 -6.94 -15.00
N LEU A 190 -0.25 -7.02 -14.12
CA LEU A 190 -0.26 -7.94 -12.98
C LEU A 190 -1.50 -8.84 -12.97
N ARG A 191 -1.35 -10.03 -12.38
CA ARG A 191 -2.51 -10.87 -12.07
C ARG A 191 -3.36 -10.16 -11.02
N ARG A 192 -4.68 -10.24 -11.15
CA ARG A 192 -5.66 -9.44 -10.36
C ARG A 192 -5.45 -9.51 -8.83
N ASP A 193 -5.18 -10.69 -8.31
CA ASP A 193 -4.91 -10.89 -6.88
C ASP A 193 -3.60 -10.23 -6.42
N LEU A 194 -2.54 -10.33 -7.23
CA LEU A 194 -1.26 -9.69 -6.95
C LEU A 194 -1.33 -8.17 -7.06
N HIS A 195 -2.12 -7.65 -8.01
CA HIS A 195 -2.41 -6.23 -8.11
C HIS A 195 -3.03 -5.71 -6.80
N LYS A 196 -4.07 -6.38 -6.29
CA LYS A 196 -4.70 -6.03 -5.02
C LYS A 196 -3.71 -6.07 -3.84
N LEU A 197 -2.91 -7.13 -3.76
CA LEU A 197 -1.91 -7.28 -2.70
C LEU A 197 -0.81 -6.20 -2.77
N TRP A 198 -0.46 -5.74 -3.96
CA TRP A 198 0.51 -4.66 -4.13
C TRP A 198 -0.07 -3.32 -3.68
N ASP A 199 -1.33 -3.03 -4.03
CA ASP A 199 -2.05 -1.83 -3.60
C ASP A 199 -2.25 -1.77 -2.09
N ASP A 200 -2.41 -2.92 -1.44
CA ASP A 200 -2.46 -3.04 0.02
C ASP A 200 -1.07 -3.00 0.67
N HIS A 201 -0.02 -2.70 -0.09
CA HIS A 201 1.37 -2.63 0.37
C HIS A 201 1.85 -3.93 1.06
N ARG A 202 1.30 -5.09 0.68
CA ARG A 202 1.63 -6.39 1.30
C ARG A 202 3.04 -6.84 0.92
N PHE A 203 3.50 -6.45 -0.25
CA PHE A 203 4.86 -6.64 -0.74
C PHE A 203 5.32 -5.41 -1.51
N ALA A 204 6.62 -5.34 -1.80
CA ALA A 204 7.21 -4.41 -2.73
C ALA A 204 8.06 -5.13 -3.78
N ILE A 205 8.31 -4.46 -4.90
CA ILE A 205 9.30 -4.87 -5.90
C ILE A 205 10.59 -4.13 -5.54
N VAL A 206 11.68 -4.87 -5.31
CA VAL A 206 12.97 -4.30 -4.89
C VAL A 206 14.12 -4.99 -5.64
N PRO A 207 15.26 -4.30 -5.83
CA PRO A 207 16.47 -4.93 -6.33
C PRO A 207 17.16 -5.70 -5.18
N LYS A 208 17.56 -6.94 -5.45
CA LYS A 208 18.43 -7.76 -4.58
C LYS A 208 19.41 -8.55 -5.43
N ALA A 209 20.71 -8.51 -5.13
CA ALA A 209 21.74 -9.29 -5.83
C ALA A 209 21.59 -9.27 -7.37
N GLY A 210 21.42 -8.07 -7.94
CA GLY A 210 21.28 -7.87 -9.39
C GLY A 210 19.96 -8.39 -9.99
N LYS A 211 18.89 -8.56 -9.19
CA LYS A 211 17.57 -9.04 -9.63
C LYS A 211 16.42 -8.20 -9.10
N TRP A 212 15.39 -7.98 -9.92
CA TRP A 212 14.10 -7.43 -9.47
C TRP A 212 13.29 -8.55 -8.83
N VAL A 213 13.00 -8.43 -7.54
CA VAL A 213 12.30 -9.47 -6.79
C VAL A 213 11.14 -8.91 -5.98
N ILE A 214 10.21 -9.79 -5.62
CA ILE A 214 9.15 -9.49 -4.66
C ILE A 214 9.70 -9.64 -3.23
N HIS A 215 9.59 -8.57 -2.44
CA HIS A 215 9.90 -8.57 -1.02
C HIS A 215 8.63 -8.37 -0.21
N VAL A 216 8.24 -9.40 0.55
CA VAL A 216 7.05 -9.37 1.40
C VAL A 216 7.31 -8.49 2.63
N LEU A 217 6.44 -7.49 2.84
CA LEU A 217 6.61 -6.49 3.89
C LEU A 217 5.78 -6.80 5.15
N TRP A 218 4.78 -7.67 5.04
CA TRP A 218 3.84 -8.00 6.10
C TRP A 218 3.84 -9.48 6.40
N LYS A 219 3.87 -9.81 7.69
CA LYS A 219 3.66 -11.16 8.18
C LYS A 219 2.20 -11.55 7.93
N ASN A 220 1.98 -12.56 7.11
CA ASN A 220 0.66 -13.09 6.82
C ASN A 220 0.43 -14.38 7.63
N PRO A 221 -0.70 -14.51 8.37
CA PRO A 221 -0.98 -15.75 9.12
C PRO A 221 -0.98 -17.03 8.27
N SER A 222 -1.34 -16.93 6.98
CA SER A 222 -1.36 -18.08 6.08
C SER A 222 0.02 -18.46 5.52
N GLU A 223 1.01 -17.58 5.65
CA GLU A 223 2.35 -17.66 5.05
C GLU A 223 2.39 -17.87 3.52
N GLU A 224 1.25 -17.88 2.83
CA GLU A 224 1.19 -18.17 1.39
C GLU A 224 1.96 -17.14 0.58
N LEU A 225 1.81 -15.86 0.94
CA LEU A 225 2.50 -14.77 0.26
C LEU A 225 4.02 -14.89 0.38
N GLU A 226 4.49 -15.22 1.59
CA GLU A 226 5.91 -15.46 1.87
C GLU A 226 6.45 -16.66 1.08
N LYS A 227 5.83 -17.83 1.25
CA LYS A 227 6.29 -19.09 0.63
C LYS A 227 6.25 -19.05 -0.89
N LYS A 228 5.27 -18.38 -1.48
CA LYS A 228 5.06 -18.42 -2.93
C LYS A 228 5.75 -17.29 -3.68
N TYR A 229 5.87 -16.12 -3.07
CA TYR A 229 6.32 -14.93 -3.78
C TYR A 229 7.55 -14.24 -3.17
N HIS A 230 7.94 -14.51 -1.92
CA HIS A 230 9.14 -13.86 -1.39
C HIS A 230 10.39 -14.25 -2.20
N ASN A 231 11.21 -13.26 -2.55
CA ASN A 231 12.36 -13.38 -3.46
C ASN A 231 12.01 -14.03 -4.81
N LEU A 232 10.75 -13.99 -5.24
CA LEU A 232 10.39 -14.38 -6.59
C LEU A 232 10.91 -13.30 -7.55
N GLU A 233 11.84 -13.70 -8.41
CA GLU A 233 12.35 -12.84 -9.47
C GLU A 233 11.27 -12.58 -10.51
N LEU A 234 11.12 -11.32 -10.88
CA LEU A 234 10.13 -10.89 -11.86
C LEU A 234 10.46 -11.44 -13.26
N GLN A 235 9.43 -11.43 -14.11
CA GLN A 235 9.65 -11.47 -15.56
C GLN A 235 10.37 -10.18 -16.00
N PRO A 236 11.10 -10.20 -17.12
CA PRO A 236 11.76 -9.00 -17.64
C PRO A 236 10.80 -7.81 -17.71
N LEU A 237 11.26 -6.68 -17.19
CA LEU A 237 10.59 -5.40 -17.30
C LEU A 237 11.16 -4.64 -18.49
N SER A 238 10.31 -3.89 -19.18
CA SER A 238 10.71 -3.04 -20.31
C SER A 238 9.95 -1.72 -20.24
N GLY A 239 10.64 -0.60 -20.48
CA GLY A 239 10.07 0.75 -20.51
C GLY A 239 9.37 1.15 -19.23
N VAL A 240 9.83 0.64 -18.08
CA VAL A 240 9.32 1.03 -16.75
C VAL A 240 10.36 1.92 -16.09
N ALA A 241 9.94 3.07 -15.55
CA ALA A 241 10.88 3.98 -14.90
C ALA A 241 11.26 3.47 -13.49
N ARG A 242 12.57 3.40 -13.21
CA ARG A 242 13.10 2.98 -11.90
C ARG A 242 12.66 3.90 -10.76
N HIS A 243 12.56 5.20 -11.03
CA HIS A 243 12.05 6.19 -10.07
C HIS A 243 10.62 5.84 -9.61
N PHE A 244 9.77 5.36 -10.52
CA PHE A 244 8.40 4.99 -10.14
C PHE A 244 8.36 3.77 -9.24
N LEU A 245 9.15 2.73 -9.55
CA LEU A 245 9.30 1.55 -8.69
C LEU A 245 9.83 1.95 -7.30
N PHE A 246 10.80 2.87 -7.25
CA PHE A 246 11.36 3.38 -6.01
C PHE A 246 10.32 4.15 -5.19
N CYS A 247 9.59 5.09 -5.80
CA CYS A 247 8.54 5.85 -5.12
C CYS A 247 7.41 4.95 -4.63
N ARG A 248 7.09 3.87 -5.37
CA ARG A 248 6.14 2.85 -4.91
C ARG A 248 6.67 2.07 -3.70
N PHE A 249 7.96 1.76 -3.65
CA PHE A 249 8.58 1.21 -2.44
C PHE A 249 8.50 2.21 -1.28
N ALA A 250 8.84 3.48 -1.51
CA ALA A 250 8.77 4.53 -0.49
C ALA A 250 7.34 4.68 0.07
N LEU A 251 6.33 4.70 -0.79
CA LEU A 251 4.92 4.72 -0.41
C LEU A 251 4.56 3.55 0.52
N ALA A 252 5.00 2.34 0.18
CA ALA A 252 4.76 1.15 1.00
C ALA A 252 5.45 1.26 2.36
N ILE A 253 6.71 1.71 2.43
CA ILE A 253 7.44 1.88 3.70
C ILE A 253 6.82 2.96 4.58
N LEU A 254 6.47 4.12 4.01
CA LEU A 254 5.84 5.22 4.74
C LEU A 254 4.47 4.81 5.30
N SER A 255 3.71 3.97 4.58
CA SER A 255 2.46 3.40 5.08
C SER A 255 2.63 2.48 6.30
N LYS A 256 3.83 1.91 6.49
CA LYS A 256 4.17 1.00 7.60
C LYS A 256 4.82 1.70 8.78
N SER A 257 5.16 2.98 8.67
CA SER A 257 5.76 3.73 9.76
C SER A 257 4.80 3.80 10.94
N ILE A 258 5.30 3.43 12.12
CA ILE A 258 4.59 3.57 13.40
C ILE A 258 5.20 4.68 14.26
N PHE A 259 6.16 5.43 13.71
CA PHE A 259 6.91 6.46 14.42
C PHE A 259 6.01 7.54 15.04
N LEU A 260 4.98 7.96 14.32
CA LEU A 260 4.02 8.97 14.80
C LEU A 260 3.01 8.42 15.81
N ASN A 261 2.86 7.09 15.92
CA ASN A 261 1.89 6.47 16.84
C ASN A 261 2.39 6.41 18.29
N GLN A 262 3.66 6.74 18.53
CA GLN A 262 4.32 6.62 19.83
C GLN A 262 4.22 7.88 20.71
N ASN A 263 3.31 8.82 20.42
CA ASN A 263 2.96 9.97 21.28
C ASN A 263 4.13 10.79 21.86
N ALA A 264 5.22 10.96 21.12
CA ALA A 264 6.40 11.74 21.53
C ALA A 264 6.58 12.96 20.62
N THR A 265 7.27 14.00 21.10
CA THR A 265 7.68 15.13 20.24
C THR A 265 8.63 14.64 19.15
N ARG A 266 8.38 15.00 17.90
CA ARG A 266 9.14 14.52 16.73
C ARG A 266 9.73 15.66 15.92
N LYS A 267 10.94 15.46 15.42
CA LYS A 267 11.56 16.30 14.39
C LYS A 267 11.11 15.74 13.04
N LEU A 268 10.27 16.48 12.33
CA LEU A 268 9.60 16.03 11.11
C LEU A 268 9.94 16.94 9.94
N VAL A 269 10.01 16.36 8.75
CA VAL A 269 10.08 17.11 7.49
C VAL A 269 8.66 17.40 7.01
N THR A 270 8.36 18.68 6.81
CA THR A 270 7.07 19.17 6.26
C THR A 270 7.33 19.94 4.98
N LEU A 271 6.37 19.93 4.06
CA LEU A 271 6.43 20.75 2.85
C LEU A 271 5.59 22.02 3.08
N ASP A 272 6.05 23.14 2.55
CA ASP A 272 5.25 24.36 2.45
C ASP A 272 4.36 24.37 1.19
N SER A 273 3.73 25.51 0.89
CA SER A 273 2.88 25.67 -0.29
C SER A 273 3.63 25.57 -1.62
N GLU A 274 4.95 25.76 -1.60
CA GLU A 274 5.83 25.70 -2.77
C GLU A 274 6.56 24.35 -2.86
N ALA A 275 6.14 23.35 -2.08
CA ALA A 275 6.76 22.03 -1.96
C ALA A 275 8.22 22.07 -1.44
N THR A 276 8.62 23.12 -0.74
CA THR A 276 9.95 23.25 -0.14
C THR A 276 10.01 22.54 1.22
N PRO A 277 11.00 21.67 1.46
CA PRO A 277 11.11 20.91 2.69
C PRO A 277 11.61 21.77 3.85
N HIS A 278 10.93 21.65 4.99
CA HIS A 278 11.23 22.34 6.24
C HIS A 278 11.25 21.36 7.40
N VAL A 279 12.22 21.50 8.30
CA VAL A 279 12.32 20.68 9.51
C VAL A 279 11.61 21.36 10.67
N ARG A 280 10.68 20.67 11.31
CA ARG A 280 9.90 21.18 12.44
C ARG A 280 9.89 20.19 13.60
N SER A 281 10.11 20.69 14.81
CA SER A 281 9.82 19.93 16.03
C SER A 281 8.34 20.06 16.34
N MET A 282 7.65 18.94 16.50
CA MET A 282 6.18 18.89 16.62
C MET A 282 5.77 17.93 17.72
N SER A 283 4.91 18.39 18.62
CA SER A 283 4.26 17.56 19.63
C SER A 283 3.28 16.56 19.00
N ALA A 284 2.93 15.53 19.78
CA ALA A 284 1.96 14.53 19.36
C ALA A 284 0.59 15.10 18.98
N ASN A 285 0.16 16.18 19.64
CA ASN A 285 -1.10 16.83 19.31
C ASN A 285 -1.03 17.59 17.99
N GLU A 286 0.09 18.25 17.68
CA GLU A 286 0.26 19.02 16.45
C GLU A 286 0.29 18.11 15.22
N TYR A 287 1.15 17.10 15.21
CA TYR A 287 1.26 16.23 14.05
C TYR A 287 0.02 15.33 13.90
N ARG A 288 -0.69 14.96 14.98
CA ARG A 288 -1.98 14.25 14.87
C ARG A 288 -3.07 15.12 14.24
N ARG A 289 -3.04 16.44 14.44
CA ARG A 289 -3.97 17.38 13.79
C ARG A 289 -3.64 17.59 12.32
N LEU A 290 -2.34 17.71 12.00
CA LEU A 290 -1.88 17.98 10.64
C LEU A 290 -1.95 16.74 9.73
N PHE A 291 -1.54 15.58 10.24
CA PHE A 291 -1.50 14.34 9.47
C PHE A 291 -2.65 13.40 9.81
N SER A 292 -3.74 13.84 10.43
CA SER A 292 -4.85 12.94 10.79
C SER A 292 -5.51 12.30 9.56
N PRO A 293 -5.71 10.96 9.52
CA PRO A 293 -6.43 10.29 8.45
C PRO A 293 -7.86 10.84 8.24
N ALA A 294 -8.51 11.33 9.29
CA ALA A 294 -9.88 11.86 9.23
C ALA A 294 -10.02 13.13 8.37
N ARG A 295 -9.00 14.01 8.32
CA ARG A 295 -8.98 15.13 7.37
C ARG A 295 -8.79 14.64 5.93
N ARG A 296 -8.06 13.54 5.75
CA ARG A 296 -7.81 12.91 4.44
C ARG A 296 -9.06 12.22 3.87
N ALA A 297 -9.97 11.72 4.72
CA ALA A 297 -11.22 11.09 4.29
C ALA A 297 -12.26 12.11 3.78
N ASN A 298 -12.37 13.27 4.42
CA ASN A 298 -13.36 14.30 4.05
C ASN A 298 -12.99 15.09 2.78
N SER A 299 -11.74 15.03 2.34
CA SER A 299 -11.30 15.61 1.05
C SER A 299 -11.44 14.63 -0.12
N ARG A 300 -11.50 13.31 0.15
CA ARG A 300 -11.33 12.25 -0.87
C ARG A 300 -12.61 11.47 -1.20
N SER A 301 -13.77 11.87 -0.68
CA SER A 301 -15.06 11.28 -1.06
C SER A 301 -15.78 12.09 -2.16
N GLN A 302 -15.12 12.32 -3.29
CA GLN A 302 -15.82 12.58 -4.57
C GLN A 302 -15.96 11.23 -5.28
N SER A 303 -16.76 10.34 -4.70
CA SER A 303 -17.30 9.20 -5.44
C SER A 303 -18.10 9.78 -6.61
N PRO A 304 -18.04 9.25 -7.84
CA PRO A 304 -18.78 9.80 -8.96
C PRO A 304 -20.26 9.88 -8.58
N GLN A 305 -20.76 11.09 -8.36
CA GLN A 305 -22.18 11.29 -8.12
C GLN A 305 -22.88 10.78 -9.37
N LYS A 306 -23.56 9.65 -9.21
CA LYS A 306 -24.54 9.09 -10.13
C LYS A 306 -25.39 10.25 -10.63
N ARG A 307 -25.29 10.59 -11.93
CA ARG A 307 -26.05 11.66 -12.58
C ARG A 307 -27.50 11.58 -12.10
N GLN A 308 -27.94 12.57 -11.32
CA GLN A 308 -29.36 12.77 -11.07
C GLN A 308 -29.98 13.14 -12.41
N ARG A 309 -30.95 12.37 -12.88
CA ARG A 309 -31.86 12.81 -13.94
C ARG A 309 -32.70 13.94 -13.33
N SER A 310 -32.57 15.14 -13.89
CA SER A 310 -33.49 16.24 -13.65
C SER A 310 -34.87 15.84 -14.18
N ALA A 311 -35.85 15.75 -13.29
CA ALA A 311 -37.25 15.82 -13.65
C ALA A 311 -37.61 17.30 -13.76
N GLN A 312 -38.09 17.72 -14.93
CA GLN A 312 -38.86 18.95 -15.03
C GLN A 312 -39.98 18.75 -16.04
N ASP A 313 -41.18 18.97 -15.51
CA ASP A 313 -42.51 18.85 -16.10
C ASP A 313 -42.75 19.94 -17.16
N ASN A 314 -43.35 19.50 -18.27
CA ASN A 314 -44.54 19.98 -18.98
C ASN A 314 -44.81 21.45 -19.40
N ASP A 315 -45.55 21.46 -20.53
CA ASP A 315 -46.41 22.47 -21.19
C ASP A 315 -45.73 23.32 -22.29
N GLU A 316 -46.23 23.46 -23.54
CA GLU A 316 -47.53 23.11 -24.15
C GLU A 316 -47.45 23.21 -25.71
N ALA A 317 -48.13 22.28 -26.39
CA ALA A 317 -49.11 22.44 -27.50
C ALA A 317 -48.76 22.74 -29.00
N ILE A 318 -49.55 22.02 -29.84
CA ILE A 318 -50.08 22.24 -31.22
C ILE A 318 -49.19 21.80 -32.41
N ASP A 319 -49.62 21.07 -33.46
CA ASP A 319 -50.70 20.10 -33.82
C ASP A 319 -50.44 19.65 -35.30
N GLU A 320 -51.26 18.72 -35.83
CA GLU A 320 -51.45 18.30 -37.25
C GLU A 320 -50.91 16.92 -37.77
N GLU A 321 -51.80 15.92 -37.65
CA GLU A 321 -52.37 14.93 -38.63
C GLU A 321 -51.53 13.86 -39.41
N GLU A 322 -51.62 12.60 -38.92
CA GLU A 322 -52.14 11.30 -39.51
C GLU A 322 -51.95 10.89 -41.01
N PRO A 323 -52.13 9.61 -41.42
CA PRO A 323 -51.58 8.32 -40.94
C PRO A 323 -51.16 7.34 -42.09
N VAL A 324 -50.57 6.18 -41.79
CA VAL A 324 -50.87 4.85 -42.41
C VAL A 324 -50.15 3.70 -41.66
N SER A 325 -50.86 2.58 -41.62
CA SER A 325 -50.76 1.33 -40.86
C SER A 325 -49.59 0.38 -41.16
N GLY A 326 -49.27 -0.48 -40.17
CA GLY A 326 -48.44 -1.68 -40.35
C GLY A 326 -48.22 -2.47 -39.05
N SER A 327 -49.04 -3.50 -38.83
CA SER A 327 -49.03 -4.46 -37.71
C SER A 327 -47.76 -5.32 -37.65
N GLY A 328 -47.20 -5.52 -36.44
CA GLY A 328 -46.12 -6.47 -36.18
C GLY A 328 -45.85 -6.67 -34.69
N SER A 329 -46.24 -7.85 -34.20
CA SER A 329 -46.20 -8.37 -32.82
C SER A 329 -44.88 -8.19 -32.08
N GLY A 330 -44.98 -7.83 -30.80
CA GLY A 330 -43.86 -7.63 -29.89
C GLY A 330 -43.23 -8.90 -29.34
N GLU A 331 -42.00 -8.73 -28.84
CA GLU A 331 -41.34 -9.48 -27.76
C GLU A 331 -39.88 -8.96 -27.68
N GLU A 332 -39.62 -7.95 -26.84
CA GLU A 332 -38.24 -7.61 -26.45
C GLU A 332 -37.99 -8.04 -25.00
N GLU A 333 -36.99 -8.90 -24.86
CA GLU A 333 -36.57 -9.56 -23.63
C GLU A 333 -36.05 -8.57 -22.58
N GLU A 334 -36.75 -8.50 -21.45
CA GLU A 334 -36.33 -7.81 -20.25
C GLU A 334 -35.21 -8.60 -19.53
N ARG A 335 -33.94 -8.42 -19.92
CA ARG A 335 -32.78 -8.92 -19.14
C ARG A 335 -32.47 -8.00 -17.97
N GLY A 336 -33.19 -8.19 -16.86
CA GLY A 336 -32.96 -7.49 -15.59
C GLY A 336 -32.96 -8.42 -14.38
N ARG A 337 -31.82 -9.02 -14.04
CA ARG A 337 -31.66 -9.91 -12.87
C ARG A 337 -31.80 -9.12 -11.55
N ARG A 338 -32.99 -9.13 -10.93
CA ARG A 338 -33.20 -8.66 -9.55
C ARG A 338 -32.68 -9.70 -8.55
N ARG A 339 -31.55 -9.43 -7.87
CA ARG A 339 -31.17 -10.13 -6.64
C ARG A 339 -31.81 -9.45 -5.43
N ARG A 340 -32.97 -9.95 -4.98
CA ARG A 340 -33.44 -9.78 -3.59
C ARG A 340 -33.13 -11.07 -2.84
N ARG A 341 -32.31 -10.99 -1.78
CA ARG A 341 -32.19 -12.06 -0.77
C ARG A 341 -33.24 -11.79 0.29
N SER A 342 -34.30 -12.60 0.31
CA SER A 342 -35.21 -12.74 1.44
C SER A 342 -35.02 -14.16 1.98
N TRP A 343 -34.70 -14.28 3.26
CA TRP A 343 -34.72 -15.56 3.97
C TRP A 343 -36.18 -15.82 4.38
N LEU A 344 -36.79 -16.85 3.81
CA LEU A 344 -38.00 -17.44 4.36
C LEU A 344 -37.81 -18.94 4.52
N TYR A 345 -38.04 -19.33 5.76
CA TYR A 345 -38.20 -20.67 6.29
C TYR A 345 -39.29 -21.41 5.52
N VAL A 346 -39.02 -22.64 5.06
CA VAL A 346 -40.08 -23.60 4.74
C VAL A 346 -39.69 -24.93 5.38
N ASP A 347 -40.55 -25.30 6.33
CA ASP A 347 -40.62 -26.57 7.02
C ASP A 347 -41.43 -27.54 6.16
N THR A 348 -41.04 -28.83 6.09
CA THR A 348 -41.92 -30.02 6.15
C THR A 348 -41.18 -31.32 5.79
N LEU A 349 -40.88 -32.09 6.85
CA LEU A 349 -41.13 -33.53 7.07
C LEU A 349 -40.71 -34.61 6.04
N SER A 350 -39.78 -35.48 6.46
CA SER A 350 -40.00 -36.94 6.44
C SER A 350 -39.21 -37.63 7.56
N SER A 351 -39.88 -38.57 8.21
CA SER A 351 -39.58 -39.34 9.41
C SER A 351 -38.46 -40.38 9.25
N HIS A 352 -37.55 -40.49 10.23
CA HIS A 352 -37.37 -41.69 11.06
C HIS A 352 -36.25 -41.52 12.11
N ASP A 353 -36.58 -41.95 13.33
CA ASP A 353 -35.74 -42.40 14.45
C ASP A 353 -34.73 -41.45 15.10
N ALA A 354 -35.12 -40.91 16.27
CA ALA A 354 -34.23 -40.26 17.23
C ALA A 354 -34.16 -41.08 18.54
N PRO A 355 -32.97 -41.28 19.14
CA PRO A 355 -32.86 -41.65 20.54
C PRO A 355 -32.88 -40.40 21.44
N GLU A 356 -33.65 -40.49 22.53
CA GLU A 356 -33.77 -39.47 23.58
C GLU A 356 -32.43 -39.19 24.28
N TRP A 357 -32.14 -37.90 24.48
CA TRP A 357 -31.09 -37.44 25.40
C TRP A 357 -31.68 -36.37 26.32
N HIS A 358 -31.73 -36.67 27.61
CA HIS A 358 -32.16 -35.73 28.67
C HIS A 358 -30.97 -34.89 29.14
N PRO A 359 -31.12 -33.55 29.29
CA PRO A 359 -30.17 -32.75 30.05
C PRO A 359 -30.66 -32.54 31.49
N GLY A 360 -29.80 -32.91 32.45
CA GLY A 360 -29.93 -32.53 33.86
C GLY A 360 -29.51 -31.07 34.14
N PRO A 361 -29.78 -30.57 35.35
CA PRO A 361 -29.65 -29.16 35.70
C PRO A 361 -28.25 -28.81 36.23
N ASP A 362 -27.90 -27.53 36.07
CA ASP A 362 -26.85 -26.73 36.74
C ASP A 362 -26.16 -25.90 35.64
N GLY A 363 -26.19 -24.58 35.57
CA GLY A 363 -26.35 -23.55 36.59
C GLY A 363 -25.36 -22.45 36.19
N TYR A 364 -25.81 -21.36 35.55
CA TYR A 364 -24.99 -20.15 35.42
C TYR A 364 -25.87 -18.91 35.27
N THR A 365 -25.82 -18.07 36.29
CA THR A 365 -26.57 -16.83 36.45
C THR A 365 -26.06 -15.72 35.53
N GLY A 366 -26.96 -15.10 34.77
CA GLY A 366 -26.67 -13.89 34.00
C GLY A 366 -26.49 -12.65 34.89
N ARG A 367 -25.42 -11.88 34.67
CA ARG A 367 -25.27 -10.52 35.20
C ARG A 367 -25.65 -9.47 34.15
N LYS A 368 -26.68 -8.69 34.48
CA LYS A 368 -27.14 -7.49 33.78
C LYS A 368 -26.06 -6.39 33.78
N ARG A 369 -25.89 -5.71 32.64
CA ARG A 369 -25.10 -4.48 32.50
C ARG A 369 -25.76 -3.33 33.29
N GLN A 370 -25.08 -2.79 34.29
CA GLN A 370 -25.41 -1.51 34.91
C GLN A 370 -24.81 -0.35 34.10
N LYS A 371 -25.62 0.70 33.87
CA LYS A 371 -25.18 1.98 33.31
C LYS A 371 -24.50 2.79 34.43
N LEU A 372 -23.26 3.23 34.20
CA LEU A 372 -22.55 4.15 35.09
C LEU A 372 -23.00 5.59 34.85
N HIS A 373 -23.48 6.23 35.91
CA HIS A 373 -23.77 7.66 35.99
C HIS A 373 -22.48 8.46 36.21
N THR A 374 -22.29 9.50 35.40
CA THR A 374 -21.28 10.57 35.61
C THR A 374 -21.68 11.52 36.74
N PRO A 375 -20.77 11.88 37.67
CA PRO A 375 -21.04 12.91 38.67
C PRO A 375 -20.75 14.35 38.14
N PRO A 376 -21.39 15.39 38.73
CA PRO A 376 -21.30 16.77 38.26
C PRO A 376 -20.02 17.50 38.70
N LYS A 377 -19.67 18.52 37.92
CA LYS A 377 -18.56 19.46 38.16
C LYS A 377 -18.83 20.34 39.39
N SER A 378 -17.88 20.40 40.32
CA SER A 378 -17.85 21.43 41.37
C SER A 378 -17.08 22.66 40.88
N ASN A 379 -17.76 23.80 40.91
CA ASN A 379 -17.15 25.13 40.89
C ASN A 379 -16.47 25.38 42.25
N SER A 380 -15.25 25.90 42.24
CA SER A 380 -14.68 26.61 43.38
C SER A 380 -14.26 28.00 42.92
N LEU A 381 -14.91 28.98 43.55
CA LEU A 381 -14.63 30.40 43.49
C LEU A 381 -13.33 30.74 44.23
N ALA A 382 -12.73 31.86 43.80
CA ALA A 382 -11.67 32.59 44.46
C ALA A 382 -12.01 32.98 45.90
N ILE A 383 -10.97 33.20 46.73
CA ILE A 383 -10.79 34.35 47.65
C ILE A 383 -9.34 34.31 48.19
N SER A 384 -8.74 35.50 48.23
CA SER A 384 -7.47 35.94 48.85
C SER A 384 -6.17 35.65 48.12
#